data_AF-A0A1G0KRC4-F1
#
_entry.id   AF-A0A1G0KRC4-F1
#
_cell.length_a   1.000
_cell.length_b   1.000
_cell.length_c   1.000
_cell.angle_alpha   90.00
_cell.angle_beta   90.00
_cell.angle_gamma   90.00
#
_symmetry.space_group_name_H-M   'P 1'
#
loop_
_entity.id
_entity.type
_entity.pdbx_description
1 polymer ?
#
loop_
_entity_poly.entity_id
_entity_poly.type
_entity_poly.pdbx_seq_one_letter_code
_entity_poly.pdbx_strand_id
1 'polypeptide(L)'
;MKKTVAFAVAGTMLAVAGLAQAAGRPGEEIYNKTCKVCHEAGIAGSPKFGDKAAWEPRIAKGMDALMASAVTGTAKGMPPKGTCMDCDDAELKGAIEFMVSKAK
;
A
#
# COMPACT_ATOMS: atom_id res chain seq x y z
N MET A 1 -30.72 47.02 -31.14
CA MET A 1 -30.17 47.45 -29.84
C MET A 1 -31.16 47.08 -28.74
N LYS A 2 -30.67 46.46 -27.66
CA LYS A 2 -31.39 45.85 -26.51
C LYS A 2 -31.68 44.35 -26.67
N LYS A 3 -31.35 43.45 -25.74
CA LYS A 3 -30.48 43.43 -24.54
C LYS A 3 -30.37 41.93 -24.18
N THR A 4 -29.14 41.42 -24.09
CA THR A 4 -28.66 40.31 -23.23
C THR A 4 -29.50 39.04 -23.06
N VAL A 5 -28.93 37.93 -23.56
CA VAL A 5 -29.10 36.55 -23.09
C VAL A 5 -28.15 36.32 -21.92
N ALA A 6 -28.63 35.72 -20.82
CA ALA A 6 -27.87 34.79 -19.95
C ALA A 6 -28.74 34.33 -18.76
N PHE A 7 -29.34 33.15 -18.87
CA PHE A 7 -29.63 32.32 -17.70
C PHE A 7 -28.48 31.32 -17.59
N ALA A 8 -27.48 31.63 -16.75
CA ALA A 8 -26.51 30.65 -16.32
C ALA A 8 -27.10 29.94 -15.09
N VAL A 9 -27.54 28.70 -15.29
CA VAL A 9 -27.90 27.80 -14.20
C VAL A 9 -26.62 27.48 -13.45
N ALA A 10 -26.52 27.95 -12.21
CA ALA A 10 -25.45 27.58 -11.29
C ALA A 10 -25.62 26.09 -10.94
N GLY A 11 -24.99 25.22 -11.72
CA GLY A 11 -24.84 23.82 -11.40
C GLY A 11 -23.94 23.67 -10.18
N THR A 12 -24.51 23.21 -9.09
CA THR A 12 -23.80 22.78 -7.89
C THR A 12 -22.80 21.68 -8.24
N MET A 13 -21.50 21.99 -8.22
CA MET A 13 -20.46 20.97 -8.15
C MET A 13 -20.55 20.28 -6.78
N LEU A 14 -21.24 19.15 -6.73
CA LEU A 14 -20.96 18.11 -5.73
C LEU A 14 -19.59 17.52 -6.07
N ALA A 15 -18.54 18.15 -5.54
CA ALA A 15 -17.27 17.47 -5.36
C ALA A 15 -17.51 16.40 -4.28
N VAL A 16 -17.83 15.19 -4.71
CA VAL A 16 -17.71 14.01 -3.85
C VAL A 16 -16.21 13.79 -3.71
N ALA A 17 -15.61 14.47 -2.74
CA ALA A 17 -14.29 14.12 -2.24
C ALA A 17 -14.40 12.67 -1.80
N GLY A 18 -13.81 11.78 -2.60
CA GLY A 18 -13.75 10.36 -2.29
C GLY A 18 -13.28 10.19 -0.86
N LEU A 19 -13.99 9.35 -0.13
CA LEU A 19 -13.69 8.95 1.23
C LEU A 19 -12.19 8.68 1.34
N ALA A 20 -11.45 9.65 1.87
CA ALA A 20 -10.14 9.40 2.44
C ALA A 20 -10.43 8.52 3.66
N GLN A 21 -10.47 7.20 3.42
CA GLN A 21 -10.39 6.21 4.47
C GLN A 21 -9.25 6.68 5.38
N ALA A 22 -9.57 6.96 6.65
CA ALA A 22 -8.66 7.60 7.61
C ALA A 22 -7.23 7.14 7.35
N ALA A 23 -6.43 8.01 6.72
CA ALA A 23 -5.15 7.58 6.18
C ALA A 23 -4.24 7.36 7.38
N GLY A 24 -4.07 6.09 7.76
CA GLY A 24 -3.03 5.68 8.69
C GLY A 24 -1.64 6.09 8.16
N ARG A 25 -0.60 5.67 8.86
CA ARG A 25 0.78 6.01 8.48
C ARG A 25 1.05 5.58 7.02
N PRO A 26 1.81 6.39 6.24
CA PRO A 26 2.18 6.01 4.88
C PRO A 26 2.88 4.65 4.84
N GLY A 27 2.63 3.87 3.78
CA GLY A 27 3.24 2.54 3.62
C GLY A 27 4.78 2.57 3.64
N GLU A 28 5.39 3.62 3.09
CA GLU A 28 6.83 3.85 3.15
C GLU A 28 7.33 4.04 4.60
N GLU A 29 6.55 4.72 5.44
CA GLU A 29 6.90 4.90 6.85
C GLU A 29 6.90 3.56 7.59
N ILE A 30 5.87 2.74 7.39
CA ILE A 30 5.77 1.39 7.96
C ILE A 30 6.90 0.49 7.46
N TYR A 31 7.20 0.54 6.16
CA TYR A 31 8.35 -0.18 5.60
C TYR A 31 9.64 0.20 6.32
N ASN A 32 9.93 1.50 6.42
CA ASN A 32 11.17 2.01 7.03
C ASN A 32 11.28 1.65 8.51
N LYS A 33 10.17 1.74 9.26
CA LYS A 33 10.14 1.45 10.70
C LYS A 33 10.30 -0.04 10.99
N THR A 34 9.67 -0.89 10.18
CA THR A 34 9.43 -2.28 10.56
C THR A 34 9.93 -3.29 9.53
N CYS A 35 9.50 -3.17 8.27
CA CYS A 35 9.75 -4.21 7.25
C CYS A 35 11.20 -4.20 6.74
N LYS A 36 11.82 -3.01 6.73
CA LYS A 36 13.15 -2.73 6.18
C LYS A 36 14.23 -3.63 6.80
N VAL A 37 14.13 -3.90 8.10
CA VAL A 37 15.12 -4.70 8.84
C VAL A 37 15.44 -6.03 8.15
N CYS A 38 14.43 -6.70 7.58
CA CYS A 38 14.63 -7.93 6.83
C CYS A 38 14.77 -7.65 5.33
N HIS A 39 13.83 -6.87 4.78
CA HIS A 39 13.65 -6.79 3.34
C HIS A 39 14.67 -5.89 2.63
N GLU A 40 15.40 -4.99 3.29
CA GLU A 40 16.44 -4.19 2.62
C GLU A 40 17.64 -5.04 2.19
N ALA A 41 18.13 -5.88 3.11
CA ALA A 41 19.30 -6.73 2.88
C ALA A 41 18.94 -8.17 2.45
N GLY A 42 17.66 -8.55 2.52
CA GLY A 42 17.22 -9.92 2.26
C GLY A 42 17.59 -10.88 3.40
N ILE A 43 17.54 -10.41 4.66
CA ILE A 43 17.91 -11.21 5.83
C ILE A 43 17.05 -12.49 5.87
N ALA A 44 17.69 -13.61 6.20
CA ALA A 44 17.07 -14.94 6.26
C ALA A 44 16.37 -15.37 4.95
N GLY A 45 16.80 -14.82 3.80
CA GLY A 45 16.18 -15.12 2.51
C GLY A 45 14.85 -14.40 2.27
N SER A 46 14.57 -13.33 3.02
CA SER A 46 13.44 -12.44 2.73
C SER A 46 13.60 -11.81 1.33
N PRO A 47 12.50 -11.61 0.59
CA PRO A 47 12.58 -11.02 -0.74
C PRO A 47 13.10 -9.59 -0.63
N LYS A 48 14.26 -9.34 -1.24
CA LYS A 48 14.95 -8.06 -1.17
C LYS A 48 14.11 -6.96 -1.81
N PHE A 49 14.02 -5.82 -1.16
CA PHE A 49 13.30 -4.65 -1.65
C PHE A 49 13.88 -4.21 -3.00
N GLY A 50 13.00 -4.01 -3.98
CA GLY A 50 13.37 -3.66 -5.35
C GLY A 50 13.89 -4.81 -6.22
N ASP A 51 14.02 -6.03 -5.69
CA ASP A 51 14.44 -7.20 -6.48
C ASP A 51 13.29 -7.73 -7.33
N LYS A 52 13.24 -7.32 -8.60
CA LYS A 52 12.17 -7.72 -9.52
C LYS A 52 12.03 -9.24 -9.64
N ALA A 53 13.15 -9.97 -9.74
CA ALA A 53 13.12 -11.42 -9.91
C ALA A 53 12.57 -12.14 -8.67
N ALA A 54 12.90 -11.64 -7.47
CA ALA A 54 12.32 -12.15 -6.24
C ALA A 54 10.82 -11.82 -6.14
N TRP A 55 10.40 -10.62 -6.54
CA TRP A 55 9.03 -10.16 -6.33
C TRP A 55 8.04 -10.60 -7.42
N GLU A 56 8.46 -10.82 -8.67
CA GLU A 56 7.59 -11.24 -9.76
C GLU A 56 6.67 -12.44 -9.43
N PRO A 57 7.18 -13.61 -8.97
CA PRO A 57 6.32 -14.75 -8.63
C PRO A 57 5.45 -14.52 -7.39
N ARG A 58 5.72 -13.47 -6.60
CA ARG A 58 4.93 -13.10 -5.42
C ARG A 58 3.81 -12.15 -5.82
N ILE A 59 4.12 -11.16 -6.66
CA ILE A 59 3.17 -10.23 -7.27
C ILE A 59 2.14 -10.98 -8.12
N ALA A 60 2.56 -12.02 -8.85
CA ALA A 60 1.67 -12.87 -9.64
C ALA A 60 0.57 -13.59 -8.83
N LYS A 61 0.74 -13.73 -7.50
CA LYS A 61 -0.29 -14.31 -6.62
C LYS A 61 -1.38 -13.31 -6.23
N GLY A 62 -1.18 -12.03 -6.51
CA GLY A 62 -2.10 -10.95 -6.16
C GLY A 62 -1.94 -10.41 -4.73
N MET A 63 -2.53 -9.25 -4.50
CA MET A 63 -2.40 -8.52 -3.23
C MET A 63 -3.03 -9.24 -2.04
N ASP A 64 -4.12 -9.98 -2.24
CA ASP A 64 -4.79 -10.70 -1.15
C ASP A 64 -3.91 -11.82 -0.58
N ALA A 65 -3.19 -12.53 -1.45
CA ALA A 65 -2.25 -13.57 -1.02
C ALA A 65 -1.02 -12.97 -0.28
N LEU A 66 -0.55 -11.81 -0.72
CA LEU A 66 0.52 -11.07 -0.04
C LEU A 66 0.05 -10.59 1.34
N MET A 67 -1.15 -10.04 1.42
CA MET A 67 -1.74 -9.57 2.68
C MET A 67 -1.96 -10.73 3.65
N ALA A 68 -2.50 -11.86 3.20
CA ALA A 68 -2.66 -13.05 4.03
C ALA A 68 -1.32 -13.56 4.60
N SER A 69 -0.27 -13.56 3.77
CA SER A 69 1.08 -13.93 4.19
C SER A 69 1.66 -12.92 5.19
N ALA A 70 1.41 -11.62 5.00
CA ALA A 70 1.89 -10.59 5.90
C ALA A 70 1.18 -10.63 7.25
N VAL A 71 -0.15 -10.81 7.27
CA VAL A 71 -0.96 -10.89 8.50
C VAL A 71 -0.58 -12.12 9.32
N THR A 72 -0.51 -13.30 8.69
CA THR A 72 -0.26 -14.56 9.39
C THR A 72 1.22 -14.87 9.60
N GLY A 73 2.10 -14.21 8.87
CA GLY A 73 3.51 -14.57 8.77
C GLY A 73 3.73 -15.74 7.79
N THR A 74 4.97 -16.17 7.66
CA THR A 74 5.33 -17.30 6.81
C THR A 74 6.22 -18.28 7.54
N ALA A 75 6.09 -19.57 7.20
CA ALA A 75 6.97 -20.63 7.72
C ALA A 75 8.47 -20.40 7.42
N LYS A 76 8.78 -19.49 6.48
CA LYS A 76 10.14 -19.13 6.09
C LYS A 76 10.74 -18.00 6.95
N GLY A 77 10.13 -17.69 8.09
CA GLY A 77 10.69 -16.79 9.09
C GLY A 77 10.20 -15.35 9.03
N MET A 78 9.16 -15.03 8.23
CA MET A 78 8.47 -13.74 8.33
C MET A 78 7.47 -13.81 9.50
N PRO A 79 7.61 -12.98 10.56
CA PRO A 79 6.66 -12.99 11.68
C PRO A 79 5.28 -12.44 11.27
N PRO A 80 4.21 -12.73 12.03
CA PRO A 80 2.91 -12.11 11.87
C PRO A 80 2.99 -10.57 11.84
N LYS A 81 2.23 -9.96 10.93
CA LYS A 81 2.24 -8.53 10.59
C LYS A 81 3.62 -7.95 10.27
N GLY A 82 4.61 -8.79 9.94
CA GLY A 82 5.99 -8.35 9.75
C GLY A 82 6.54 -7.56 10.94
N THR A 83 6.13 -7.93 12.17
CA THR A 83 6.39 -7.24 13.46
C THR A 83 5.71 -5.88 13.67
N CYS A 84 4.87 -5.42 12.76
CA CYS A 84 4.05 -4.20 12.95
C CYS A 84 2.78 -4.53 13.74
N MET A 85 2.90 -4.75 15.05
CA MET A 85 1.78 -5.14 15.90
C MET A 85 0.76 -4.01 16.13
N ASP A 86 1.19 -2.76 15.92
CA ASP A 86 0.38 -1.55 15.97
C ASP A 86 -0.20 -1.16 14.60
N CYS A 87 0.08 -1.91 13.52
CA CYS A 87 -0.52 -1.66 12.22
C CYS A 87 -1.96 -2.19 12.16
N ASP A 88 -2.86 -1.36 11.64
CA ASP A 88 -4.12 -1.85 11.07
C ASP A 88 -3.90 -2.48 9.68
N ASP A 89 -4.96 -3.06 9.11
CA ASP A 89 -4.88 -3.75 7.83
C ASP A 89 -4.61 -2.80 6.65
N ALA A 90 -5.03 -1.53 6.75
CA ALA A 90 -4.81 -0.54 5.70
C ALA A 90 -3.34 -0.07 5.68
N GLU A 91 -2.75 0.16 6.85
CA GLU A 91 -1.33 0.49 7.00
C GLU A 91 -0.43 -0.67 6.52
N LEU A 92 -0.76 -1.90 6.91
CA LEU A 92 -0.02 -3.08 6.48
C LEU A 92 -0.13 -3.29 4.97
N LYS A 93 -1.34 -3.12 4.40
CA LYS A 93 -1.54 -3.17 2.94
C LYS A 93 -0.72 -2.09 2.23
N GLY A 94 -0.71 -0.85 2.74
CA GLY A 94 0.08 0.24 2.19
C GLY A 94 1.59 -0.06 2.17
N ALA A 95 2.12 -0.71 3.21
CA ALA A 95 3.51 -1.15 3.25
C ALA A 95 3.82 -2.20 2.16
N ILE A 96 2.92 -3.19 1.98
CA ILE A 96 3.07 -4.20 0.92
C ILE A 96 3.02 -3.54 -0.46
N GLU A 97 2.08 -2.61 -0.69
CA GLU A 97 1.97 -1.87 -1.94
C GLU A 97 3.22 -1.04 -2.24
N PHE A 98 3.78 -0.38 -1.22
CA PHE A 98 5.04 0.33 -1.35
C PHE A 98 6.16 -0.60 -1.82
N MET A 99 6.34 -1.76 -1.19
CA MET A 99 7.36 -2.73 -1.57
C MET A 99 7.15 -3.29 -2.98
N VAL A 100 5.91 -3.63 -3.33
CA VAL A 100 5.53 -4.11 -4.67
C VAL A 100 5.81 -3.03 -5.73
N SER A 101 5.50 -1.77 -5.45
CA SER A 101 5.71 -0.67 -6.41
C SER A 101 7.18 -0.49 -6.80
N LYS A 102 8.10 -0.86 -5.91
CA LYS A 102 9.54 -0.71 -6.11
C LYS A 102 10.16 -1.90 -6.81
N ALA A 103 9.43 -3.00 -6.94
CA ALA A 103 9.86 -4.23 -7.59
C ALA A 103 9.09 -4.57 -8.88
N LYS A 104 8.25 -3.64 -9.36
CA LYS A 104 7.68 -3.66 -10.71
C LYS A 104 8.68 -3.10 -11.73
#